data_AF-A0AAV0FVS1-F1
#
_entry.id   AF-A0AAV0FVS1-F1
#
_cell.length_a   1.000
_cell.length_b   1.000
_cell.length_c   1.000
_cell.angle_alpha   90.00
_cell.angle_beta   90.00
_cell.angle_gamma   90.00
#
_symmetry.space_group_name_H-M   'P 1'
#
loop_
_entity.id
_entity.type
_entity.pdbx_description
1 polymer ?
#
loop_
_entity_poly.entity_id
_entity_poly.type
_entity_poly.pdbx_seq_one_letter_code
_entity_poly.pdbx_strand_id
1 'polypeptide(L)'
;MDACDIDAAGDGDVLVILDLRSDDSLRESCVAREIVSGVQKLRKRASLEPKDAVNVYLESPDKAVIQQVLKSQEKYIGDALGSRVIFLMAAIDDELQVISEGNFRSIYKVTFRVILTKC
;
A
#
# COMPACT_ATOMS: atom_id res chain seq x y z
N MET A 1 8.52 25.64 18.58
CA MET A 1 7.32 25.26 19.34
C MET A 1 6.18 26.02 18.69
N ASP A 2 5.28 25.45 17.88
CA ASP A 2 4.80 24.07 17.83
C ASP A 2 4.26 23.70 16.45
N ALA A 3 4.19 22.39 16.22
CA ALA A 3 3.83 21.71 15.00
C ALA A 3 2.39 21.98 14.55
N CYS A 4 2.20 22.17 13.25
CA CYS A 4 0.92 21.96 12.59
C CYS A 4 1.08 20.74 11.67
N ASP A 5 1.10 19.56 12.28
CA ASP A 5 0.89 18.30 11.62
C ASP A 5 -0.58 17.94 11.85
N ILE A 6 -1.46 18.44 10.97
CA ILE A 6 -2.86 18.01 10.90
C ILE A 6 -3.26 18.05 9.43
N ASP A 7 -3.14 16.92 8.74
CA ASP A 7 -3.95 16.63 7.56
C ASP A 7 -5.00 15.60 7.98
N ALA A 8 -6.13 16.12 8.45
CA ALA A 8 -7.37 15.39 8.65
C ALA A 8 -8.28 15.66 7.45
N ALA A 9 -8.61 14.61 6.68
CA ALA A 9 -9.83 14.54 5.89
C ALA A 9 -10.11 13.09 5.51
N GLY A 10 -11.08 12.48 6.20
CA GLY A 10 -11.66 11.21 5.80
C GLY A 10 -12.52 11.37 4.56
N ASP A 11 -12.65 10.30 3.77
CA ASP A 11 -13.83 10.06 2.94
C ASP A 11 -13.96 8.57 2.60
N GLY A 12 -15.10 8.00 2.99
CA GLY A 12 -15.93 7.13 2.16
C GLY A 12 -15.33 5.87 1.58
N ASP A 13 -15.61 4.73 2.22
CA ASP A 13 -15.57 3.41 1.60
C ASP A 13 -16.39 3.40 0.30
N VAL A 14 -15.71 3.32 -0.85
CA VAL A 14 -16.32 2.94 -2.13
C VAL A 14 -15.42 1.92 -2.81
N LEU A 15 -15.76 0.65 -2.60
CA LEU A 15 -15.18 -0.51 -3.26
C LEU A 15 -15.89 -0.72 -4.62
N VAL A 16 -15.28 -0.29 -5.73
CA VAL A 16 -15.77 -0.63 -7.09
C VAL A 16 -14.98 -1.84 -7.61
N ILE A 17 -15.70 -2.91 -7.94
CA ILE A 17 -15.14 -4.12 -8.53
C ILE A 17 -15.11 -3.93 -10.06
N LEU A 18 -13.93 -3.74 -10.64
CA LEU A 18 -13.73 -3.68 -12.10
C LEU A 18 -12.98 -4.92 -12.59
N ASP A 19 -13.73 -5.86 -13.16
CA ASP A 19 -13.20 -7.05 -13.87
C ASP A 19 -12.72 -6.63 -15.26
N LEU A 20 -11.43 -6.78 -15.58
CA LEU A 20 -10.92 -6.57 -16.94
C LEU A 20 -9.86 -7.63 -17.28
N ARG A 21 -10.02 -8.23 -18.45
CA ARG A 21 -9.27 -9.36 -18.98
C ARG A 21 -8.20 -8.89 -19.99
N SER A 22 -7.01 -9.47 -19.86
CA SER A 22 -6.07 -9.89 -20.93
C SER A 22 -4.85 -9.01 -21.31
N ASP A 23 -4.69 -7.78 -20.82
CA ASP A 23 -3.44 -6.99 -20.99
C ASP A 23 -2.73 -6.72 -19.63
N ASP A 24 -3.13 -7.48 -18.61
CA ASP A 24 -2.93 -7.12 -17.21
C ASP A 24 -1.52 -7.33 -16.68
N SER A 25 -0.71 -8.26 -17.20
CA SER A 25 0.56 -8.62 -16.53
C SER A 25 1.60 -7.49 -16.48
N LEU A 26 1.69 -6.64 -17.50
CA LEU A 26 2.57 -5.46 -17.48
C LEU A 26 2.02 -4.38 -16.55
N ARG A 27 0.70 -4.17 -16.58
CA ARG A 27 0.01 -3.22 -15.71
C ARG A 27 0.15 -3.63 -14.25
N GLU A 28 -0.06 -4.91 -13.94
CA GLU A 28 0.11 -5.52 -12.64
C GLU A 28 1.55 -5.38 -12.14
N SER A 29 2.55 -5.68 -12.98
CA SER A 29 3.96 -5.52 -12.62
C SER A 29 4.32 -4.07 -12.33
N CYS A 30 3.81 -3.12 -13.10
CA CYS A 30 3.99 -1.69 -12.84
C CYS A 30 3.37 -1.27 -11.50
N VAL A 31 2.12 -1.64 -11.23
CA VAL A 31 1.46 -1.30 -9.96
C VAL A 31 2.18 -1.97 -8.78
N ALA A 32 2.61 -3.23 -8.92
CA ALA A 32 3.38 -3.92 -7.88
C ALA A 32 4.71 -3.22 -7.57
N ARG A 33 5.43 -2.76 -8.59
CA ARG A 33 6.66 -1.95 -8.42
C ARG A 33 6.39 -0.65 -7.67
N GLU A 34 5.25 -0.01 -7.93
CA GLU A 34 4.86 1.20 -7.22
C GLU A 34 4.49 0.92 -5.77
N ILE A 35 3.77 -0.17 -5.48
CA ILE A 35 3.48 -0.61 -4.10
C ILE A 35 4.79 -0.85 -3.34
N VAL A 36 5.71 -1.64 -3.92
CA VAL A 36 7.02 -1.94 -3.32
C VAL A 36 7.82 -0.65 -3.11
N SER A 37 7.91 0.21 -4.12
CA SER A 37 8.61 1.49 -4.01
C SER A 37 7.97 2.38 -2.94
N GLY A 38 6.64 2.37 -2.82
CA GLY A 38 5.90 3.09 -1.82
C GLY A 38 6.26 2.62 -0.41
N VAL A 39 6.13 1.32 -0.15
CA VAL A 39 6.52 0.71 1.15
C VAL A 39 7.98 1.02 1.48
N GLN A 40 8.90 0.87 0.53
CA GLN A 40 10.33 1.17 0.75
C GLN A 40 10.58 2.66 1.05
N LYS A 41 9.90 3.59 0.36
CA LYS A 41 9.98 5.03 0.64
C LYS A 41 9.44 5.35 2.05
N LEU A 42 8.31 4.77 2.42
CA LEU A 42 7.70 4.94 3.74
C LEU A 42 8.60 4.39 4.85
N ARG A 43 9.22 3.22 4.65
CA ARG A 43 10.22 2.64 5.56
C ARG A 43 11.41 3.57 5.77
N LYS A 44 11.98 4.10 4.69
CA LYS A 44 13.10 5.05 4.78
C LYS A 44 12.72 6.32 5.54
N ARG A 45 11.52 6.88 5.29
CA ARG A 45 11.05 8.08 5.98
C ARG A 45 10.80 7.85 7.46
N ALA A 46 10.34 6.65 7.82
CA ALA A 46 10.17 6.22 9.20
C ALA A 46 11.47 5.78 9.89
N SER A 47 12.63 5.85 9.20
CA SER A 47 13.92 5.32 9.67
C SER A 47 13.85 3.84 10.11
N LEU A 48 13.00 3.05 9.45
CA LEU A 48 12.86 1.62 9.72
C LEU A 48 13.95 0.82 9.00
N GLU A 49 14.50 -0.17 9.70
CA GLU A 49 15.44 -1.12 9.13
C GLU A 49 14.70 -2.19 8.31
N PRO A 50 15.34 -2.80 7.30
CA PRO A 50 14.71 -3.86 6.50
C PRO A 50 14.18 -5.04 7.33
N LYS A 51 14.81 -5.29 8.48
CA LYS A 51 14.50 -6.36 9.43
C LYS A 51 13.28 -6.08 10.31
N ASP A 52 12.79 -4.84 10.35
CA ASP A 52 11.64 -4.48 11.16
C ASP A 52 10.36 -5.07 10.57
N ALA A 53 9.58 -5.70 11.45
CA ALA A 53 8.26 -6.20 11.11
C ALA A 53 7.28 -5.03 11.07
N VAL A 54 6.55 -4.91 9.96
CA VAL A 54 5.51 -3.89 9.80
C VAL A 54 4.31 -4.50 9.11
N ASN A 55 3.14 -4.00 9.49
CA ASN A 55 1.91 -4.24 8.77
C ASN A 55 1.74 -3.16 7.71
N VAL A 56 1.41 -3.56 6.49
CA VAL A 56 1.19 -2.66 5.35
C VAL A 56 -0.28 -2.73 4.99
N TYR A 57 -0.99 -1.64 5.22
CA TYR A 57 -2.37 -1.49 4.79
C TYR A 57 -2.40 -0.79 3.43
N LEU A 58 -3.19 -1.35 2.52
CA LEU A 58 -3.41 -0.78 1.19
C LEU A 58 -4.86 -0.40 1.02
N GLU A 59 -5.11 0.89 0.86
CA GLU A 59 -6.43 1.44 0.57
C GLU A 59 -6.46 1.96 -0.86
N SER A 60 -7.50 1.62 -1.62
CA SER A 60 -7.66 2.09 -3.00
C SER A 60 -9.14 2.04 -3.37
N PRO A 61 -9.65 2.97 -4.21
CA PRO A 61 -10.96 2.79 -4.83
C PRO A 61 -11.02 1.53 -5.70
N ASP A 62 -9.87 1.11 -6.25
CA ASP A 62 -9.71 -0.06 -7.11
C ASP A 62 -9.18 -1.29 -6.31
N LYS A 63 -9.77 -1.62 -5.14
CA LYS A 63 -9.24 -2.70 -4.26
C LYS A 63 -9.07 -4.02 -5.00
N ALA A 64 -9.98 -4.37 -5.92
CA ALA A 64 -9.89 -5.59 -6.73
C ALA A 64 -8.62 -5.63 -7.60
N VAL A 65 -8.24 -4.49 -8.20
CA VAL A 65 -7.00 -4.37 -8.98
C VAL A 65 -5.79 -4.57 -8.07
N ILE A 66 -5.78 -3.93 -6.90
CA ILE A 66 -4.70 -4.09 -5.92
C ILE A 66 -4.59 -5.54 -5.43
N GLN A 67 -5.70 -6.19 -5.07
CA GLN A 67 -5.72 -7.60 -4.67
C GLN A 67 -5.18 -8.52 -5.76
N GLN A 68 -5.60 -8.29 -7.00
CA GLN A 68 -5.15 -9.03 -8.15
C GLN A 68 -3.65 -8.83 -8.36
N VAL A 69 -3.14 -7.60 -8.27
CA VAL A 69 -1.71 -7.27 -8.35
C VAL A 69 -0.92 -7.99 -7.24
N LEU A 70 -1.38 -7.91 -5.99
CA LEU A 70 -0.73 -8.56 -4.85
C LEU A 70 -0.64 -10.07 -5.07
N LYS A 71 -1.70 -10.69 -5.60
CA LYS A 71 -1.75 -12.13 -5.89
C LYS A 71 -0.86 -12.51 -7.09
N SER A 72 -0.97 -11.79 -8.19
CA SER A 72 -0.20 -12.05 -9.43
C SER A 72 1.29 -11.80 -9.25
N GLN A 73 1.68 -10.82 -8.42
CA GLN A 73 3.06 -10.41 -8.20
C GLN A 73 3.56 -10.77 -6.79
N GLU A 74 2.89 -11.67 -6.07
CA GLU A 74 3.19 -12.07 -4.69
C GLU A 74 4.68 -12.40 -4.52
N LYS A 75 5.23 -13.20 -5.44
CA LYS A 75 6.65 -13.57 -5.42
C LYS A 75 7.58 -12.37 -5.54
N TYR A 76 7.31 -11.46 -6.49
CA TYR A 76 8.12 -10.26 -6.67
C TYR A 76 8.06 -9.34 -5.45
N ILE A 77 6.86 -9.15 -4.89
CA ILE A 77 6.62 -8.30 -3.72
C ILE A 77 7.32 -8.89 -2.49
N GLY A 78 7.19 -10.21 -2.29
CA GLY A 78 7.85 -10.95 -1.21
C GLY A 78 9.37 -10.88 -1.30
N ASP A 79 9.95 -11.06 -2.50
CA ASP A 79 11.39 -10.95 -2.71
C ASP A 79 11.90 -9.51 -2.50
N ALA A 80 11.12 -8.50 -2.87
CA ALA A 80 11.55 -7.09 -2.82
C ALA A 80 11.37 -6.42 -1.44
N LEU A 81 10.40 -6.87 -0.64
CA LEU A 81 10.12 -6.34 0.70
C LEU A 81 10.59 -7.25 1.83
N GLY A 82 10.86 -8.52 1.52
CA GLY A 82 11.24 -9.54 2.48
C GLY A 82 10.04 -10.12 3.25
N SER A 83 10.28 -11.25 3.91
CA SER A 83 9.26 -12.08 4.55
C SER A 83 8.58 -11.49 5.80
N ARG A 84 8.90 -10.24 6.19
CA ARG A 84 8.38 -9.58 7.40
C ARG A 84 7.40 -8.44 7.09
N VAL A 85 6.72 -8.53 5.95
CA VAL A 85 5.68 -7.59 5.54
C VAL A 85 4.37 -8.35 5.43
N ILE A 86 3.37 -7.88 6.16
CA ILE A 86 2.00 -8.41 6.09
C ILE A 86 1.15 -7.38 5.37
N PHE A 87 0.58 -7.78 4.23
CA PHE A 87 -0.34 -6.92 3.48
C PHE A 87 -1.77 -7.13 3.97
N LEU A 88 -2.41 -6.03 4.35
CA LEU A 88 -3.77 -5.98 4.85
C LEU A 88 -4.59 -5.04 3.96
N MET A 89 -5.79 -5.46 3.63
CA MET A 89 -6.77 -4.65 2.88
C MET A 89 -8.07 -4.44 3.69
N ALA A 90 -7.94 -4.55 5.01
CA ALA A 90 -9.00 -4.30 5.96
C ALA A 90 -9.02 -2.81 6.36
N ALA A 91 -10.13 -2.39 6.96
CA ALA A 91 -10.19 -1.11 7.63
C ALA A 91 -9.13 -1.07 8.75
N ILE A 92 -8.50 0.09 8.91
CA ILE A 92 -7.55 0.33 10.00
C ILE A 92 -8.38 0.68 11.24
N ASP A 93 -8.27 -0.14 12.29
CA ASP A 93 -8.82 0.19 13.60
C ASP A 93 -8.11 1.39 14.22
N ASP A 94 -8.83 2.22 14.97
CA ASP A 94 -8.34 3.47 15.57
C ASP A 94 -7.18 3.23 16.57
N GLU A 95 -7.05 2.01 17.10
CA GLU A 95 -5.99 1.62 18.03
C GLU A 95 -4.64 1.32 17.35
N LEU A 96 -4.58 1.27 16.02
CA LEU A 96 -3.36 0.95 15.29
C LEU A 96 -2.39 2.14 15.26
N GLN A 97 -1.17 1.92 15.76
CA GLN A 97 -0.10 2.92 15.66
C GLN A 97 0.45 3.01 14.24
N VAL A 98 -0.04 4.01 13.50
CA VAL A 98 0.49 4.40 12.19
C VAL A 98 1.89 4.97 12.35
N ILE A 99 2.86 4.34 11.69
CA ILE A 99 4.26 4.78 11.65
C ILE A 99 4.46 5.79 10.51
N SER A 100 3.88 5.50 9.34
CA SER A 100 4.09 6.31 8.13
C SER A 100 3.09 5.93 7.05
N GLU A 101 2.57 6.91 6.32
CA GLU A 101 1.59 6.68 5.26
C GLU A 101 1.81 7.57 4.04
N GLY A 102 1.25 7.18 2.89
CA GLY A 102 1.35 8.01 1.69
C GLY A 102 0.41 7.60 0.59
N ASN A 103 0.06 8.58 -0.23
CA ASN A 103 -0.77 8.39 -1.41
C ASN A 103 0.12 8.22 -2.66
N PHE A 104 -0.21 7.24 -3.47
CA PHE A 104 0.50 6.86 -4.68
C PHE A 104 -0.46 6.78 -5.84
N ARG A 105 0.02 7.15 -7.03
CA ARG A 105 -0.77 7.12 -8.26
C ARG A 105 0.05 6.53 -9.38
N SER A 106 -0.48 5.44 -9.93
CA SER A 106 0.08 4.78 -11.08
C SER A 106 -0.18 5.53 -12.38
N ILE A 107 0.70 5.32 -13.35
CA ILE A 107 0.55 5.81 -14.73
C ILE A 107 -0.73 5.27 -15.40
N TYR A 108 -1.27 4.16 -14.89
CA TYR A 108 -2.54 3.58 -15.33
C TYR A 108 -3.78 4.17 -14.63
N LYS A 109 -3.63 5.34 -13.99
CA LYS A 109 -4.68 6.04 -13.22
C LYS A 109 -5.21 5.29 -11.98
N VAL A 110 -4.57 4.18 -11.60
CA VAL A 110 -4.84 3.51 -10.32
C VAL A 110 -4.25 4.35 -9.19
N THR A 111 -5.05 4.71 -8.20
CA THR A 111 -4.59 5.43 -7.01
C THR A 111 -4.70 4.53 -5.79
N PHE A 112 -3.72 4.59 -4.89
CA PHE A 112 -3.74 3.81 -3.67
C PHE A 112 -2.97 4.52 -2.56
N ARG A 113 -3.43 4.35 -1.33
CA ARG A 113 -2.77 4.78 -0.11
C ARG A 113 -2.09 3.58 0.53
N VAL A 114 -0.85 3.78 0.97
CA VAL A 114 -0.06 2.80 1.70
C VAL A 114 0.11 3.31 3.12
N ILE A 115 -0.24 2.50 4.11
CA ILE A 115 -0.08 2.85 5.52
C ILE A 115 0.76 1.77 6.19
N LEU A 116 1.86 2.18 6.83
CA LEU A 116 2.71 1.33 7.65
C LEU A 116 2.25 1.48 9.09
N THR A 117 1.93 0.37 9.74
CA THR A 117 1.71 0.33 11.19
C THR A 117 2.73 -0.56 11.86
N LYS A 118 2.92 -0.35 13.16
CA LYS A 118 3.72 -1.26 13.98
C LYS A 118 2.96 -2.58 14.14
N CYS A 119 3.69 -3.70 14.05
CA CYS A 119 3.16 -5.01 14.45
C CYS A 119 3.03 -5.08 15.98
#